data_AF-A0A9C7PM98-F1
#
_entry.id   AF-A0A9C7PM98-F1
#
_cell.length_a   1.000
_cell.length_b   1.000
_cell.length_c   1.000
_cell.angle_alpha   90.00
_cell.angle_beta   90.00
_cell.angle_gamma   90.00
#
_symmetry.space_group_name_H-M   'P 1'
#
loop_
_entity.id
_entity.type
_entity.pdbx_description
1 polymer ?
#
loop_
_entity_poly.entity_id
_entity_poly.type
_entity_poly.pdbx_seq_one_letter_code
_entity_poly.pdbx_strand_id
1 'polypeptide(L)' 'MTKLDGTARGGVLVALAQKFQLPIYFVGVGESVEDLRPFDAETFVTALIGKGG' A
#
# COMPACT_ATOMS: atom_id res chain seq x y z
N MET A 1 -5.37 4.55 -6.20
CA MET A 1 -5.05 3.18 -6.66
C MET A 1 -5.86 2.22 -5.82
N THR A 2 -6.72 1.41 -6.44
CA THR A 2 -7.55 0.39 -5.79
C THR A 2 -6.95 -0.99 -6.04
N LYS A 3 -7.08 -1.87 -5.03
CA LYS A 3 -6.58 -3.26 -4.91
C LYS A 3 -5.18 -3.43 -4.30
N LEU A 4 -5.14 -4.00 -3.09
CA LEU A 4 -3.94 -4.25 -2.28
C LEU A 4 -3.84 -5.73 -1.89
N ASP A 5 -4.14 -6.62 -2.83
CA ASP A 5 -4.15 -8.05 -2.57
C ASP A 5 -2.84 -8.65 -3.07
N GLY A 6 -1.91 -8.79 -2.13
CA GLY A 6 -0.82 -9.77 -2.10
C GLY A 6 0.46 -9.41 -2.86
N THR A 7 1.49 -8.98 -2.14
CA THR A 7 2.94 -8.97 -2.48
C THR A 7 3.42 -8.29 -3.78
N ALA A 8 2.92 -8.62 -4.97
CA ALA A 8 3.41 -8.08 -6.24
C ALA A 8 3.15 -6.56 -6.42
N ARG A 9 2.02 -6.07 -5.89
CA ARG A 9 1.62 -4.65 -6.01
C ARG A 9 2.24 -3.76 -4.95
N GLY A 10 2.58 -4.30 -3.77
CA GLY A 10 3.28 -3.54 -2.75
C GLY A 10 4.69 -3.14 -3.18
N GLY A 11 5.37 -3.99 -3.94
CA GLY A 11 6.67 -3.68 -4.53
C GLY A 11 6.64 -2.49 -5.51
N VAL A 12 5.56 -2.33 -6.28
CA VAL A 12 5.37 -1.18 -7.18
C VAL A 12 5.24 0.12 -6.39
N LEU A 13 4.49 0.11 -5.29
CA LEU A 13 4.28 1.29 -4.45
C LEU A 13 5.59 1.76 -3.80
N VAL A 14 6.41 0.81 -3.33
CA VAL A 14 7.77 1.07 -2.81
C VAL A 14 8.67 1.66 -3.90
N ALA A 15 8.68 1.09 -5.10
CA ALA A 15 9.49 1.59 -6.21
C ALA A 15 9.08 3.00 -6.66
N LEU A 16 7.77 3.30 -6.68
CA LEU A 16 7.26 4.63 -7.01
C LEU A 16 7.62 5.66 -5.94
N ALA A 17 7.48 5.31 -4.66
CA ALA A 17 7.88 6.19 -3.56
C ALA A 17 9.39 6.51 -3.61
N GLN A 18 10.24 5.52 -3.89
CA GLN A 18 11.67 5.75 -4.08
C GLN A 18 11.99 6.63 -5.29
N LYS A 19 11.32 6.40 -6.43
CA LYS A 19 11.58 7.14 -7.66
C LYS A 19 11.14 8.59 -7.60
N PHE A 20 9.98 8.86 -7.00
CA PHE A 20 9.34 10.17 -7.07
C PHE A 20 9.47 10.99 -5.78
N GLN A 21 9.86 10.36 -4.66
CA GLN A 21 9.99 11.02 -3.34
C GLN A 21 8.74 11.82 -2.93
N LEU A 22 7.57 11.44 -3.46
CA LEU A 22 6.31 12.09 -3.14
C LEU A 22 5.65 11.42 -1.93
N PRO A 23 5.03 12.21 -1.04
CA PRO A 23 4.26 11.65 0.07
C PRO A 23 3.03 10.91 -0.44
N ILE A 24 2.78 9.74 0.12
CA ILE A 24 1.56 8.96 -0.13
C ILE A 24 0.57 9.30 0.98
N TYR A 25 -0.59 9.85 0.61
CA TYR A 25 -1.61 10.28 1.57
C TYR A 25 -2.71 9.24 1.79
N PHE A 26 -3.08 8.50 0.73
CA PHE A 26 -4.18 7.54 0.77
C PHE A 26 -3.86 6.28 -0.04
N VAL A 27 -4.47 5.17 0.37
CA VAL A 27 -4.36 3.88 -0.29
C VAL A 27 -5.72 3.18 -0.37
N GLY A 28 -6.02 2.58 -1.52
CA GLY A 28 -7.25 1.79 -1.69
C GLY A 28 -6.99 0.34 -1.32
N VAL A 29 -7.67 -0.14 -0.27
CA VAL A 29 -7.54 -1.52 0.24
C VAL A 29 -8.59 -2.48 -0.31
N GLY A 30 -9.45 -2.01 -1.22
CA GLY A 30 -10.52 -2.77 -1.84
C GLY A 30 -10.92 -2.15 -3.18
N GLU A 31 -12.14 -2.45 -3.64
CA GLU A 31 -12.66 -2.02 -4.95
C GLU A 31 -13.58 -0.81 -4.85
N SER A 32 -14.14 -0.54 -3.67
CA SER A 32 -15.15 0.49 -3.46
C SER A 32 -14.50 1.82 -3.06
N VAL A 33 -15.21 2.93 -3.22
CA VAL A 33 -14.69 4.26 -2.82
C VAL A 33 -14.49 4.33 -1.30
N GLU A 34 -15.33 3.61 -0.57
CA GLU A 34 -15.30 3.43 0.89
C GLU A 34 -14.05 2.67 1.36
N ASP A 35 -13.37 1.97 0.45
CA ASP A 35 -12.11 1.27 0.73
C ASP A 35 -10.87 2.17 0.61
N LEU A 36 -11.05 3.47 0.36
CA LEU A 36 -9.97 4.45 0.41
C LEU A 36 -9.68 4.84 1.87
N ARG A 37 -8.44 4.61 2.31
CA ARG A 37 -8.01 4.90 3.68
C ARG A 37 -6.76 5.77 3.69
N PRO A 38 -6.53 6.56 4.76
CA PRO A 38 -5.24 7.21 4.97
C PRO A 38 -4.10 6.19 4.89
N PHE A 39 -3.00 6.58 4.27
CA PHE A 39 -1.84 5.69 4.16
C PHE A 39 -1.11 5.60 5.50
N ASP A 40 -0.91 4.37 5.97
CA ASP A 40 -0.14 4.04 7.16
C ASP A 40 1.01 3.11 6.78
N ALA A 41 2.25 3.58 6.96
CA ALA A 41 3.43 2.86 6.49
C ALA A 41 3.66 1.56 7.27
N GLU A 42 3.37 1.54 8.57
CA GLU A 42 3.58 0.39 9.45
C GLU A 42 2.64 -0.76 9.09
N THR A 43 1.36 -0.43 8.92
CA THR A 43 0.30 -1.35 8.48
C THR A 43 0.60 -1.87 7.08
N PHE A 44 1.03 -0.99 6.17
CA PHE A 44 1.39 -1.37 4.80
C PHE A 44 2.57 -2.35 4.76
N VAL A 45 3.65 -2.07 5.50
CA VAL A 45 4.81 -2.97 5.60
C VAL A 45 4.42 -4.30 6.22
N THR A 46 3.64 -4.29 7.31
CA THR A 46 3.16 -5.50 7.98
C THR A 46 2.32 -6.38 7.04
N ALA A 47 1.44 -5.77 6.25
CA ALA A 47 0.64 -6.48 5.24
C ALA A 47 1.51 -7.00 4.07
N LEU A 48 2.55 -6.27 3.69
CA LEU A 48 3.45 -6.61 2.59
C LEU A 48 4.35 -7.81 2.92
N ILE A 49 4.93 -7.83 4.11
CA ILE A 49 5.85 -8.89 4.55
C ILE A 49 5.10 -10.13 5.09
N GLY A 50 3.79 -10.00 5.33
CA GLY A 50 2.98 -10.98 6.04
C GLY A 50 3.37 -11.01 7.52
N LYS A 51 2.44 -11.37 8.41
CA LYS A 51 2.77 -11.62 9.82
C LYS A 51 3.68 -12.85 9.87
N GLY A 52 4.99 -12.64 9.80
CA GLY A 52 6.01 -13.69 9.88
C GLY A 52 6.09 -14.23 11.29
N GLY A 53 5.31 -15.28 11.54
CA GLY A 53 5.59 -16.38 12.45
C GLY A 53 5.33 -17.67 11.68
#